data_AF-A0A6V7L7V3-F1
#
_entry.id   AF-A0A6V7L7V3-F1
#
_cell.length_a   1.000
_cell.length_b   1.000
_cell.length_c   1.000
_cell.angle_alpha   90.00
_cell.angle_beta   90.00
_cell.angle_gamma   90.00
#
_symmetry.space_group_name_H-M   'P 1'
#
loop_
_entity.id
_entity.type
_entity.pdbx_description
1 polymer ?
#
loop_
_entity_poly.entity_id
_entity_poly.type
_entity_poly.pdbx_seq_one_letter_code
_entity_poly.pdbx_strand_id
1 'polypeptide(L)'
;AIPTCVRKVIELYETKSSRHSTMLVGESNTGKSVTWKTLRNTTTAMKKDGRVGFNAVHVYPINPKALNLGELYGEYNLTTGEWHDGVISSIMRKTCS
;
A
#
# COMPACT_ATOMS: atom_id res chain seq x y z
N ALA A 1 -4.02 11.98 27.40
CA ALA A 1 -3.21 10.96 26.69
C ALA A 1 -3.73 10.81 25.27
N ILE A 2 -2.84 10.64 24.27
CA ILE A 2 -3.26 10.45 22.87
C ILE A 2 -3.93 9.06 22.73
N PRO A 3 -5.11 8.95 22.08
CA PRO A 3 -5.73 7.65 21.84
C PRO A 3 -4.82 6.70 21.07
N THR A 4 -4.81 5.41 21.43
CA THR A 4 -3.94 4.38 20.85
C THR A 4 -4.02 4.31 19.32
N CYS A 5 -5.23 4.46 18.76
CA CYS A 5 -5.47 4.50 17.32
C CYS A 5 -4.79 5.69 16.63
N VAL A 6 -4.86 6.88 17.21
CA VAL A 6 -4.20 8.08 16.67
C VAL A 6 -2.68 7.94 16.73
N ARG A 7 -2.15 7.43 17.85
CA ARG A 7 -0.73 7.17 18.01
C ARG A 7 -0.21 6.22 16.93
N LYS A 8 -0.92 5.13 16.63
CA LYS A 8 -0.52 4.17 15.59
C LYS A 8 -0.52 4.76 14.18
N VAL A 9 -1.39 5.74 13.90
CA VAL A 9 -1.38 6.47 12.62
C VAL A 9 -0.13 7.34 12.49
N ILE A 10 0.26 8.03 13.57
CA ILE A 10 1.47 8.85 13.61
C ILE A 10 2.72 7.98 13.43
N GLU A 11 2.83 6.89 14.19
CA GLU A 11 3.95 5.93 14.07
C GLU A 11 4.07 5.38 12.63
N LEU A 12 2.94 5.07 11.98
CA LEU A 12 2.94 4.62 10.58
C LEU A 12 3.40 5.73 9.61
N TYR A 13 2.98 6.97 9.83
CA TYR A 13 3.40 8.11 9.02
C TYR A 13 4.92 8.33 9.09
N GLU A 14 5.47 8.36 10.30
CA GLU A 14 6.91 8.52 10.53
C GLU A 14 7.71 7.37 9.93
N THR A 15 7.23 6.13 10.09
CA THR A 15 7.88 4.96 9.50
C THR A 15 7.87 5.02 7.98
N LYS A 16 6.76 5.42 7.36
CA LYS A 16 6.66 5.55 5.89
C LYS A 16 7.56 6.67 5.34
N SER A 17 7.88 7.69 6.14
CA SER A 17 8.82 8.74 5.74
C SER A 17 10.26 8.23 5.64
N SER A 18 10.63 7.18 6.37
CA SER A 18 11.99 6.61 6.38
C SER A 18 12.12 5.32 5.56
N ARG A 19 11.01 4.58 5.37
CA ARG A 19 10.98 3.29 4.68
C ARG A 19 9.90 3.26 3.60
N HIS A 20 10.27 2.82 2.40
CA HIS A 20 9.33 2.64 1.29
C HIS A 20 8.32 1.50 1.55
N SER A 21 8.73 0.48 2.30
CA SER A 21 7.91 -0.68 2.68
C SER A 21 7.75 -0.76 4.20
N THR A 22 6.55 -1.09 4.68
CA THR A 22 6.24 -1.21 6.11
C THR A 22 5.19 -2.28 6.32
N MET A 23 5.24 -2.98 7.46
CA MET A 23 4.27 -4.00 7.83
C MET A 23 3.49 -3.56 9.08
N LEU A 24 2.16 -3.72 9.04
CA LEU A 24 1.29 -3.57 10.21
C LEU A 24 1.00 -4.97 10.77
N VAL A 25 1.48 -5.26 11.97
CA VAL A 25 1.36 -6.58 12.62
C VAL A 25 0.51 -6.48 13.88
N GLY A 26 -0.28 -7.53 14.15
CA GLY A 26 -1.13 -7.67 15.33
C GLY A 26 -2.26 -8.66 15.09
N GLU A 27 -3.05 -8.96 16.12
CA GLU A 27 -4.20 -9.88 16.04
C GLU A 27 -5.34 -9.33 15.18
N SER A 28 -6.26 -10.18 14.75
CA SER A 28 -7.47 -9.74 14.04
C SER A 28 -8.25 -8.71 14.84
N ASN A 29 -8.92 -7.77 14.16
CA ASN A 29 -9.72 -6.70 14.76
C ASN A 29 -8.97 -5.68 15.66
N THR A 30 -7.63 -5.64 15.63
CA THR A 30 -6.82 -4.65 16.38
C THR A 30 -6.63 -3.30 15.66
N GLY A 31 -7.50 -2.96 14.71
CA GLY A 31 -7.47 -1.65 14.05
C GLY A 31 -6.42 -1.46 12.94
N LYS A 32 -5.64 -2.49 12.56
CA LYS A 32 -4.65 -2.40 11.46
C LYS A 32 -5.21 -1.76 10.17
N SER A 33 -6.37 -2.23 9.74
CA SER A 33 -7.06 -1.71 8.56
C SER A 33 -7.53 -0.27 8.72
N VAL A 34 -7.93 0.11 9.94
CA VAL A 34 -8.33 1.48 10.26
C VAL A 34 -7.10 2.40 10.20
N THR A 35 -5.98 2.00 10.80
CA THR A 35 -4.74 2.79 10.85
C THR A 35 -4.27 3.24 9.47
N TRP A 36 -4.07 2.32 8.52
CA TRP A 36 -3.58 2.72 7.19
C TRP A 36 -4.63 3.46 6.36
N LYS A 37 -5.93 3.13 6.52
CA LYS A 37 -7.02 3.83 5.83
C LYS A 37 -7.15 5.28 6.32
N THR A 38 -7.04 5.50 7.63
CA THR A 38 -7.02 6.84 8.21
C THR A 38 -5.84 7.63 7.69
N LEU A 39 -4.62 7.06 7.69
CA LEU A 39 -3.46 7.74 7.15
C LEU A 39 -3.65 8.13 5.67
N ARG A 40 -4.12 7.20 4.83
CA ARG A 40 -4.44 7.45 3.41
C ARG A 40 -5.40 8.64 3.25
N ASN A 41 -6.49 8.64 4.01
CA ASN A 41 -7.52 9.67 3.94
C ASN A 41 -6.96 11.02 4.37
N THR A 42 -6.22 11.08 5.48
CA THR A 42 -5.62 12.33 5.96
C THR A 42 -4.60 12.88 4.98
N THR A 43 -3.71 12.05 4.43
CA THR A 43 -2.71 12.50 3.43
C THR A 43 -3.36 13.03 2.15
N THR A 44 -4.42 12.36 1.68
CA THR A 44 -5.18 12.81 0.51
C THR A 44 -5.97 14.09 0.78
N ALA A 45 -6.57 14.22 1.96
CA ALA A 45 -7.25 15.45 2.38
C ALA A 45 -6.28 16.63 2.48
N MET A 46 -5.10 16.43 3.07
CA MET A 46 -4.07 17.47 3.17
C MET A 46 -3.58 17.93 1.79
N LYS A 47 -3.47 17.02 0.80
CA LYS A 47 -3.19 17.40 -0.59
C LYS A 47 -4.31 18.29 -1.16
N LYS A 48 -5.58 17.93 -0.93
CA LYS A 48 -6.75 18.69 -1.40
C LYS A 48 -6.78 20.10 -0.80
N ASP A 49 -6.37 20.24 0.46
CA ASP A 49 -6.29 21.51 1.19
C ASP A 49 -5.06 22.36 0.79
N GLY A 50 -4.27 21.93 -0.20
CA GLY A 50 -3.10 22.68 -0.67
C GLY A 50 -1.90 22.65 0.27
N ARG A 51 -1.86 21.74 1.25
CA ARG A 51 -0.71 21.61 2.15
C ARG A 51 0.50 21.06 1.39
N VAL A 52 1.64 21.74 1.52
CA VAL A 52 2.91 21.35 0.90
C VAL A 52 3.39 20.04 1.50
N GLY A 53 3.99 19.17 0.68
CA GLY A 53 4.58 17.90 1.12
C GLY A 53 3.62 16.71 1.20
N PHE A 54 2.33 16.88 0.89
CA PHE A 54 1.36 15.79 0.81
C PHE A 54 0.97 15.49 -0.63
N ASN A 55 0.56 14.25 -0.90
CA ASN A 55 0.12 13.76 -2.21
C ASN A 55 -1.14 12.91 -2.06
N ALA A 56 -1.93 12.77 -3.13
CA ALA A 56 -3.04 11.83 -3.14
C ALA A 56 -2.52 10.39 -3.05
N VAL A 57 -3.13 9.56 -2.20
CA VAL A 57 -2.69 8.18 -1.99
C VAL A 57 -3.68 7.21 -2.60
N HIS A 58 -3.24 6.50 -3.64
CA HIS A 58 -3.97 5.40 -4.24
C HIS A 58 -3.61 4.09 -3.56
N VAL A 59 -4.62 3.24 -3.33
CA VAL A 59 -4.43 1.94 -2.66
C VAL A 59 -5.04 0.85 -3.53
N TYR A 60 -4.26 -0.21 -3.72
CA TYR A 60 -4.65 -1.42 -4.43
C TYR A 60 -4.61 -2.60 -3.45
N PRO A 61 -5.73 -2.94 -2.79
CA PRO A 61 -5.79 -4.10 -1.88
C PRO A 61 -5.63 -5.40 -2.67
N ILE A 62 -4.74 -6.28 -2.23
CA ILE A 62 -4.48 -7.58 -2.87
C ILE A 62 -4.53 -8.66 -1.79
N ASN A 63 -5.22 -9.77 -2.07
CA ASN A 63 -5.11 -10.99 -1.29
C ASN A 63 -4.08 -11.91 -1.98
N PRO A 64 -2.81 -11.94 -1.54
CA PRO A 64 -1.77 -12.69 -2.24
C PRO A 64 -2.00 -14.21 -2.20
N LYS A 65 -2.78 -14.72 -1.25
CA LYS A 65 -3.11 -16.15 -1.16
C LYS A 65 -4.23 -16.59 -2.11
N ALA A 66 -4.89 -15.66 -2.78
CA ALA A 66 -5.92 -15.95 -3.77
C ALA A 66 -5.35 -16.04 -5.20
N LEU A 67 -4.04 -15.84 -5.37
CA LEU A 67 -3.36 -15.80 -6.67
C LEU A 67 -2.19 -16.77 -6.66
N ASN A 68 -1.89 -17.35 -7.83
CA ASN A 68 -0.65 -18.09 -8.03
C ASN A 68 0.54 -17.13 -8.12
N LEU A 69 1.77 -17.64 -7.91
CA LEU A 69 2.97 -16.79 -7.94
C LEU A 69 3.19 -16.12 -9.30
N GLY A 70 2.94 -16.83 -10.40
CA GLY A 70 2.99 -16.26 -11.76
C GLY A 70 1.97 -15.17 -11.99
N GLU A 71 0.74 -15.35 -11.50
CA GLU A 71 -0.31 -14.31 -11.59
C GLU A 71 0.00 -13.10 -10.70
N LEU A 72 0.63 -13.31 -9.54
CA LEU A 72 0.92 -12.23 -8.59
C LEU A 72 2.11 -11.37 -9.05
N TYR A 73 3.21 -12.00 -9.42
CA TYR A 73 4.48 -11.34 -9.74
C TYR A 73 4.74 -11.19 -11.25
N GLY A 74 4.16 -12.08 -12.05
CA GLY A 74 4.49 -12.29 -13.46
C GLY A 74 5.30 -13.57 -13.63
N GLU A 75 5.21 -14.16 -14.81
CA GLU A 75 5.96 -15.35 -15.17
C GLU A 75 6.46 -15.28 -16.61
N TYR A 76 7.55 -15.98 -16.86
CA TYR A 76 8.10 -16.13 -18.19
C TYR A 76 7.55 -17.39 -18.84
N ASN A 77 6.88 -17.24 -19.98
CA ASN A 77 6.35 -18.38 -20.72
C ASN A 77 7.45 -19.00 -21.58
N LEU A 78 7.92 -20.20 -21.20
CA LEU A 78 9.00 -20.90 -21.91
C LEU A 78 8.62 -21.36 -23.32
N THR A 79 7.33 -21.51 -23.63
CA THR A 79 6.86 -21.95 -24.94
C THR A 79 6.81 -20.79 -25.93
N THR A 80 6.33 -19.61 -25.50
CA THR A 80 6.24 -18.42 -26.37
C THR A 80 7.49 -17.55 -26.29
N GLY A 81 8.31 -17.69 -25.25
CA GLY A 81 9.46 -16.83 -24.99
C GLY A 81 9.08 -15.42 -24.50
N GLU A 82 7.82 -15.21 -24.11
CA GLU A 82 7.30 -13.90 -23.70
C GLU A 82 7.15 -13.78 -22.19
N TRP A 83 7.30 -12.55 -21.70
CA TRP A 83 7.02 -12.21 -20.31
C TRP A 83 5.53 -11.87 -20.13
N HIS A 84 4.87 -12.54 -19.20
CA HIS A 84 3.52 -12.19 -18.78
C HIS A 84 3.56 -11.38 -17.47
N ASP A 85 3.05 -10.14 -17.51
CA ASP A 85 2.93 -9.30 -16.32
C ASP A 85 1.90 -9.87 -15.33
N GLY A 86 2.31 -9.95 -14.06
CA GLY A 86 1.40 -10.24 -12.95
C GLY A 86 0.70 -8.99 -12.43
N VAL A 87 -0.16 -9.20 -11.43
CA VAL A 87 -0.97 -8.13 -10.82
C VAL A 87 -0.10 -7.03 -10.22
N ILE A 88 0.95 -7.38 -9.47
CA ILE A 88 1.82 -6.37 -8.83
C ILE A 88 2.62 -5.58 -9.89
N SER A 89 3.19 -6.25 -10.89
CA SER A 89 3.97 -5.62 -11.95
C SER A 89 3.10 -4.71 -12.83
N SER A 90 1.88 -5.13 -13.15
CA SER A 90 0.89 -4.32 -13.86
C SER A 90 0.49 -3.05 -13.08
N ILE A 91 0.20 -3.18 -11.78
CA ILE A 91 -0.13 -2.04 -10.90
C ILE A 91 1.03 -1.05 -10.84
N MET A 92 2.27 -1.54 -10.71
CA MET A 92 3.45 -0.68 -10.65
C MET A 92 3.64 0.10 -11.95
N ARG A 93 3.52 -0.58 -13.09
CA ARG A 93 3.62 0.03 -14.42
C ARG A 93 2.61 1.17 -14.60
N LYS A 94 1.35 0.94 -14.22
CA LYS A 94 0.28 1.95 -14.29
C LYS A 94 0.48 3.12 -13.32
N THR A 95 1.14 2.89 -12.19
CA THR A 95 1.35 3.93 -11.16
C THR A 95 2.56 4.81 -11.47
N CYS A 96 3.56 4.28 -12.19
CA CYS A 96 4.80 4.99 -12.52
C CYS A 96 4.87 5.52 -13.97
N SER A 97 3.95 5.13 -14.84
CA SER A 97 3.77 5.71 -16.18
C SER A 97 3.14 7.10 -16.10
#